data_AF-A0A7C7VML3-F1
#
_entry.id   AF-A0A7C7VML3-F1
#
_cell.length_a   1.000
_cell.length_b   1.000
_cell.length_c   1.000
_cell.angle_alpha   90.00
_cell.angle_beta   90.00
_cell.angle_gamma   90.00
#
_symmetry.space_group_name_H-M   'P 1'
#
loop_
_entity.id
_entity.type
_entity.pdbx_description
1 polymer ?
#
loop_
_entity_poly.entity_id
_entity_poly.type
_entity_poly.pdbx_seq_one_letter_code
_entity_poly.pdbx_strand_id
1 'polypeptide(L)'
;MRLFGRKKKKAEPKAMEYEIFGGATVSKVVGGYEITWRSPNLTTIRLTSKPHIDDDVSISEEGDTVRILSTECKLKVMSKDGETEAYISKL
;
A
#
# COMPACT_ATOMS: atom_id res chain seq x y z
N MET A 1 18.07 27.60 -34.04
CA MET A 1 18.81 26.65 -33.18
C MET A 1 17.82 25.62 -32.64
N ARG A 2 18.16 24.34 -32.72
CA ARG A 2 17.33 23.19 -32.35
C ARG A 2 17.91 22.56 -31.07
N LEU A 3 17.03 21.97 -30.25
CA LEU A 3 17.29 21.06 -29.12
C LEU A 3 17.70 21.81 -27.84
N PHE A 4 17.02 21.71 -26.69
CA PHE A 4 16.64 20.50 -25.98
C PHE A 4 15.33 20.67 -25.20
N GLY A 5 14.24 20.11 -25.72
CA GLY A 5 13.09 19.79 -24.89
C GLY A 5 13.50 18.67 -23.95
N ARG A 6 13.75 18.99 -22.67
CA ARG A 6 13.91 17.98 -21.61
C ARG A 6 12.63 17.15 -21.57
N LYS A 7 12.68 15.94 -22.15
CA LYS A 7 11.65 14.92 -21.92
C LYS A 7 11.59 14.71 -20.41
N LYS A 8 10.43 15.01 -19.79
CA LYS A 8 10.15 14.58 -18.41
C LYS A 8 10.46 13.09 -18.35
N LYS A 9 11.44 12.69 -17.53
CA LYS A 9 11.66 11.26 -17.24
C LYS A 9 10.31 10.75 -16.73
N LYS A 10 9.70 9.79 -17.43
CA LYS A 10 8.58 9.04 -16.85
C LYS A 10 9.11 8.45 -15.55
N ALA A 11 8.45 8.75 -14.44
CA ALA A 11 8.85 8.22 -13.15
C ALA A 11 8.84 6.69 -13.27
N GLU A 12 9.99 6.05 -13.07
CA GLU A 12 10.05 4.60 -13.00
C GLU A 12 9.18 4.15 -11.82
N PRO A 13 8.38 3.08 -11.98
CA PRO A 13 7.51 2.62 -10.93
C PRO A 13 8.36 2.25 -9.71
N LYS A 14 8.10 2.92 -8.58
CA LYS A 14 8.81 2.67 -7.33
C LYS A 14 8.04 1.59 -6.57
N ALA A 15 8.66 0.42 -6.43
CA ALA A 15 8.16 -0.65 -5.59
C ALA A 15 8.83 -0.57 -4.21
N MET A 16 8.03 -0.69 -3.15
CA MET A 16 8.51 -0.89 -1.79
C MET A 16 7.85 -2.15 -1.23
N GLU A 17 8.62 -2.95 -0.51
CA GLU A 17 8.13 -4.16 0.15
C GLU A 17 8.36 -4.05 1.65
N TYR A 18 7.38 -4.47 2.43
CA TYR A 18 7.38 -4.47 3.88
C TYR A 18 6.92 -5.83 4.39
N GLU A 19 7.52 -6.28 5.48
CA GLU A 19 7.05 -7.41 6.26
C GLU A 19 6.25 -6.86 7.46
N ILE A 20 4.99 -7.26 7.54
CA ILE A 20 4.07 -6.86 8.59
C ILE A 20 3.96 -8.00 9.59
N PHE A 21 4.31 -7.70 10.84
CA PHE A 21 4.14 -8.59 11.99
C PHE A 21 3.08 -8.01 12.94
N GLY A 22 2.16 -8.85 13.41
CA GLY A 22 1.08 -8.45 14.32
C GLY A 22 -0.17 -7.85 13.65
N GLY A 23 -0.30 -7.99 12.32
CA GLY A 23 -1.44 -7.51 11.55
C GLY A 23 -1.36 -6.03 11.15
N ALA A 24 -2.42 -5.56 10.50
CA ALA A 24 -2.52 -4.19 9.99
C ALA A 24 -3.97 -3.71 9.98
N THR A 25 -4.16 -2.40 9.85
CA THR A 25 -5.47 -1.78 9.65
C THR A 25 -5.44 -0.95 8.38
N VAL A 26 -6.44 -1.14 7.53
CA VAL A 26 -6.70 -0.33 6.35
C VAL A 26 -7.96 0.47 6.62
N SER A 27 -7.92 1.79 6.44
CA SER A 27 -9.06 2.66 6.65
C SER A 27 -9.29 3.56 5.44
N LYS A 28 -10.55 3.72 5.04
CA LYS A 28 -10.93 4.69 4.02
C LYS A 28 -10.81 6.10 4.60
N VAL A 29 -10.24 7.00 3.81
CA VAL A 29 -9.96 8.39 4.18
C VAL A 29 -10.32 9.30 3.02
N VAL A 30 -10.43 10.60 3.27
CA VAL A 30 -10.62 11.57 2.18
C VAL A 30 -9.45 11.44 1.19
N GLY A 31 -9.78 11.13 -0.07
CA GLY A 31 -8.79 10.98 -1.14
C GLY A 31 -8.17 9.60 -1.31
N GLY A 32 -8.63 8.56 -0.59
CA GLY A 32 -8.16 7.19 -0.81
C GLY A 32 -8.24 6.32 0.43
N TYR A 33 -7.13 5.64 0.73
CA TYR A 33 -7.01 4.72 1.86
C TYR A 33 -5.71 4.98 2.62
N GLU A 34 -5.67 4.55 3.88
CA GLU A 34 -4.44 4.44 4.65
C GLU A 34 -4.28 3.02 5.14
N ILE A 35 -3.07 2.47 5.01
CA ILE A 35 -2.68 1.25 5.71
C ILE A 35 -1.74 1.61 6.86
N THR A 36 -2.05 1.10 8.04
CA THR A 36 -1.28 1.33 9.27
C THR A 36 -0.94 0.00 9.94
N TRP A 37 0.31 -0.17 10.35
CA TRP A 37 0.79 -1.34 11.08
C TRP A 37 1.90 -0.94 12.05
N ARG A 38 2.29 -1.85 12.95
CA ARG A 38 3.36 -1.62 13.93
C ARG A 38 4.43 -2.70 13.82
N SER A 39 5.51 -2.43 13.07
CA SER A 39 6.71 -3.29 13.06
C SER A 39 7.92 -2.56 12.44
N PRO A 40 9.00 -2.27 13.20
CA PRO A 40 9.06 -2.14 14.66
C PRO A 40 8.33 -0.89 15.19
N ASN A 41 8.13 0.11 14.33
CA ASN A 41 7.47 1.37 14.64
C ASN A 41 6.07 1.40 14.04
N LEU A 42 5.21 2.27 14.58
CA LEU A 42 3.94 2.59 13.95
C LEU A 42 4.22 3.26 12.59
N THR A 43 3.79 2.61 11.52
CA THR A 43 4.01 3.04 10.14
C THR A 43 2.66 3.17 9.45
N THR A 44 2.47 4.27 8.73
CA THR A 44 1.25 4.54 7.95
C THR A 44 1.64 4.90 6.52
N ILE A 45 0.97 4.29 5.54
CA ILE A 45 1.12 4.60 4.12
C ILE A 45 -0.22 5.02 3.53
N ARG A 46 -0.23 6.12 2.77
CA ARG A 46 -1.36 6.59 1.97
C ARG A 46 -1.42 5.84 0.65
N LEU A 47 -2.61 5.36 0.31
CA LEU A 47 -2.93 4.65 -0.91
C LEU A 47 -4.00 5.43 -1.67
N THR A 48 -3.96 5.37 -2.99
CA THR A 48 -4.97 5.99 -3.85
C THR A 48 -6.17 5.08 -4.06
N SER A 49 -6.01 3.78 -3.87
CA SER A 49 -7.04 2.74 -4.05
C SER A 49 -7.07 1.76 -2.87
N LYS A 50 -8.16 0.98 -2.76
CA LYS A 50 -8.26 -0.10 -1.76
C LYS A 50 -7.16 -1.12 -2.05
N PRO A 51 -6.38 -1.59 -1.06
CA PRO A 51 -5.37 -2.60 -1.30
C PRO A 51 -6.02 -3.89 -1.80
N HIS A 52 -5.33 -4.57 -2.72
CA HIS A 52 -5.63 -5.96 -3.04
C HIS A 52 -5.14 -6.83 -1.88
N ILE A 53 -6.01 -7.72 -1.40
CA ILE A 53 -5.70 -8.62 -0.29
C ILE A 53 -5.94 -10.03 -0.81
N ASP A 54 -4.92 -10.88 -0.74
CA ASP A 54 -5.01 -12.27 -1.18
C ASP A 54 -6.01 -13.06 -0.31
N ASP A 55 -6.68 -14.03 -0.91
CA ASP A 55 -7.76 -14.79 -0.27
C ASP A 55 -7.32 -15.60 0.96
N ASP A 56 -6.01 -15.87 1.10
CA ASP A 56 -5.41 -16.60 2.22
C ASP A 56 -5.04 -15.71 3.41
N VAL A 57 -5.21 -14.39 3.27
CA VAL A 57 -5.03 -13.41 4.34
C VAL A 57 -6.35 -13.28 5.11
N SER A 58 -6.30 -13.57 6.41
CA SER A 58 -7.47 -13.41 7.27
C SER A 58 -7.78 -11.94 7.51
N ILE A 59 -9.00 -11.52 7.18
CA ILE A 59 -9.47 -10.14 7.35
C ILE A 59 -10.80 -10.06 8.11
N SER A 60 -11.07 -8.89 8.69
CA SER A 60 -12.38 -8.47 9.17
C SER A 60 -12.72 -7.11 8.58
N GLU A 61 -13.91 -6.96 8.01
CA GLU A 61 -14.39 -5.69 7.47
C GLU A 61 -15.48 -5.10 8.39
N GLU A 62 -15.25 -3.89 8.87
CA GLU A 62 -16.17 -3.12 9.71
C GLU A 62 -16.35 -1.72 9.10
N GLY A 63 -17.41 -1.56 8.30
CA GLY A 63 -17.73 -0.30 7.62
C GLY A 63 -16.61 0.13 6.67
N ASP A 64 -15.98 1.28 6.98
CA ASP A 64 -14.89 1.85 6.18
C ASP A 64 -13.49 1.34 6.59
N THR A 65 -13.42 0.35 7.48
CA THR A 65 -12.17 -0.21 8.00
C THR A 65 -12.05 -1.69 7.67
N VAL A 66 -10.87 -2.11 7.21
CA VAL A 66 -10.48 -3.52 7.04
C VAL A 66 -9.34 -3.81 8.01
N ARG A 67 -9.54 -4.77 8.92
CA ARG A 67 -8.50 -5.27 9.82
C ARG A 67 -7.88 -6.53 9.23
N ILE A 68 -6.56 -6.56 9.18
CA ILE A 68 -5.79 -7.74 8.77
C ILE A 68 -5.41 -8.48 10.04
N LEU A 69 -5.95 -9.69 10.17
CA LEU A 69 -5.84 -10.54 11.35
C LEU A 69 -4.68 -11.53 11.24
N SER A 70 -4.19 -11.79 10.03
CA SER A 70 -2.97 -12.57 9.82
C SER A 70 -1.78 -11.93 10.53
N THR A 71 -1.07 -12.72 11.32
CA THR A 71 0.05 -12.23 12.15
C THR A 71 1.28 -11.89 11.32
N GLU A 72 1.47 -12.52 10.17
CA GLU A 72 2.62 -12.35 9.29
C GLU A 72 2.12 -12.16 7.86
N CYS A 73 2.41 -11.01 7.27
CA CYS A 73 1.99 -10.67 5.91
C CYS A 73 3.09 -9.91 5.20
N LYS A 74 3.12 -10.02 3.87
CA LYS A 74 3.94 -9.18 3.02
C LYS A 74 3.06 -8.07 2.42
N LEU A 75 3.47 -6.83 2.61
CA LEU A 75 2.87 -5.66 1.98
C LEU A 75 3.78 -5.18 0.85
N LYS A 76 3.25 -5.14 -0.37
CA LYS A 76 3.91 -4.56 -1.54
C LYS A 76 3.20 -3.29 -1.96
N VAL A 77 3.91 -2.16 -1.92
CA VAL A 77 3.40 -0.85 -2.34
C VAL A 77 4.01 -0.50 -3.68
N MET A 78 3.17 -0.16 -4.65
CA MET A 78 3.55 0.20 -6.00
C MET A 78 3.12 1.64 -6.28
N SER A 79 4.07 2.52 -6.56
CA SER A 79 3.77 3.88 -7.00
C SER A 79 4.08 4.04 -8.49
N LYS A 80 3.08 4.43 -9.27
CA LYS A 80 3.21 4.67 -10.72
C LYS A 80 2.26 5.80 -11.14
N ASP A 81 2.75 6.74 -11.95
CA ASP A 81 1.95 7.81 -12.55
C ASP A 81 1.08 8.64 -11.56
N GLY A 82 1.51 8.72 -10.28
CA GLY A 82 0.79 9.44 -9.21
C GLY A 82 -0.20 8.57 -8.43
N GLU A 83 -0.42 7.32 -8.85
CA GLU A 83 -1.19 6.33 -8.13
C GLU A 83 -0.28 5.53 -7.20
N THR A 84 -0.80 5.19 -6.03
CA THR A 84 -0.13 4.35 -5.03
C THR A 84 -1.07 3.23 -4.65
N GLU A 85 -0.76 2.04 -5.14
CA GLU A 85 -1.52 0.81 -4.91
C GLU A 85 -0.77 -0.09 -3.94
N ALA A 86 -1.51 -0.97 -3.28
CA ALA A 86 -0.93 -1.93 -2.35
C ALA A 86 -1.51 -3.32 -2.57
N TYR A 87 -0.65 -4.32 -2.36
CA TYR A 87 -0.97 -5.74 -2.40
C TYR A 87 -0.53 -6.35 -1.08
N ILE A 88 -1.39 -7.18 -0.50
CA ILE A 88 -1.15 -7.84 0.77
C ILE A 88 -1.32 -9.32 0.57
N SER A 89 -0.23 -10.04 0.75
CA SER A 89 -0.18 -11.49 0.69
C SER A 89 0.26 -12.03 2.04
N LYS A 90 0.06 -13.33 2.25
CA LYS A 90 0.76 -14.03 3.31
C LYS A 90 2.27 -14.00 3.08
N LEU A 91 3.04 -14.11 4.17
CA LEU A 91 4.50 -14.21 4.11
C LEU A 91 4.93 -15.62 3.69
#